data_AF-A0A964TL85-F1
#
_entry.id   AF-A0A964TL85-F1
#
_cell.length_a   1.000
_cell.length_b   1.000
_cell.length_c   1.000
_cell.angle_alpha   90.00
_cell.angle_beta   90.00
_cell.angle_gamma   90.00
#
_symmetry.space_group_name_H-M   'P 1'
#
loop_
_entity.id
_entity.type
_entity.pdbx_description
1 polymer ?
#
loop_
_entity_poly.entity_id
_entity_poly.type
_entity_poly.pdbx_seq_one_letter_code
_entity_poly.pdbx_strand_id
1 'polypeptide(L)'
;VLKPPGAYGADIAVGDGQSLGLPMGFGGPHFGYLATKKAFVRQIPGRLVSETVDAEGRRGFILTLQAREQYIRRAKAKSNITTNAQLT
;
A
#
# COMPACT_ATOMS: atom_id res chain seq x y z
N VAL A 1 -14.65 7.66 -20.22
CA VAL A 1 -13.75 6.83 -19.39
C VAL A 1 -12.31 7.21 -19.71
N LEU A 2 -11.48 7.50 -18.71
CA LEU A 2 -10.04 7.79 -18.89
C LEU A 2 -9.26 6.48 -18.99
N LYS A 3 -8.18 6.46 -19.78
CA LYS A 3 -7.21 5.35 -19.73
C LYS A 3 -6.56 5.33 -18.34
N PRO A 4 -6.20 4.16 -17.77
CA PRO A 4 -5.54 4.09 -16.46
C PRO A 4 -4.03 4.43 -16.56
N PRO A 5 -3.39 4.89 -15.47
CA PRO A 5 -1.97 5.25 -15.42
C PRO A 5 -0.99 4.26 -16.05
N GLY A 6 -1.20 2.97 -15.83
CA GLY A 6 -0.35 1.93 -16.40
C GLY A 6 -0.37 1.88 -17.93
N ALA A 7 -1.45 2.29 -18.58
CA ALA A 7 -1.62 2.22 -20.04
C ALA A 7 -0.80 3.26 -20.81
N TYR A 8 -0.39 4.35 -20.15
CA TYR A 8 0.51 5.37 -20.72
C TYR A 8 1.90 5.33 -20.07
N GLY A 9 2.24 4.22 -19.41
CA GLY A 9 3.61 3.92 -19.00
C GLY A 9 4.01 4.39 -17.61
N ALA A 10 3.10 4.93 -16.80
CA ALA A 10 3.41 5.42 -15.45
C ALA A 10 4.02 4.31 -14.57
N ASP A 11 5.11 4.64 -13.88
CA ASP A 11 5.79 3.73 -12.94
C ASP A 11 5.13 3.68 -11.57
N ILE A 12 4.52 4.79 -11.17
CA ILE A 12 3.87 4.99 -9.88
C ILE A 12 2.55 5.74 -10.12
N ALA A 13 1.48 5.30 -9.46
CA ALA A 13 0.21 6.00 -9.42
C ALA A 13 -0.22 6.16 -7.95
N VAL A 14 -0.64 7.36 -7.59
CA VAL A 14 -1.11 7.70 -6.23
C VAL A 14 -2.44 8.43 -6.33
N GLY A 15 -3.22 8.38 -5.25
CA GLY A 15 -4.44 9.15 -5.16
C GLY A 15 -5.17 8.95 -3.84
N ASP A 16 -6.26 9.69 -3.70
CA ASP A 16 -7.17 9.60 -2.56
C ASP A 16 -8.36 8.68 -2.92
N GLY A 17 -8.68 7.77 -2.00
CA GLY A 17 -9.83 6.87 -2.05
C GLY A 17 -11.12 7.48 -1.55
N GLN A 18 -11.15 8.74 -1.11
CA GLN A 18 -12.34 9.44 -0.58
C GLN A 18 -13.60 9.20 -1.43
N SER A 19 -13.48 9.33 -2.74
CA SER A 19 -14.61 9.20 -3.68
C SER A 19 -15.23 7.79 -3.71
N LEU A 20 -14.60 6.79 -3.09
CA LEU A 20 -15.06 5.41 -3.02
C LEU A 20 -15.97 5.15 -1.80
N GLY A 21 -16.87 6.10 -1.51
CA GLY A 21 -17.90 5.96 -0.48
C GLY A 21 -17.54 6.53 0.89
N LEU A 22 -16.45 7.31 1.00
CA LEU A 22 -16.09 7.98 2.24
C LEU A 22 -16.65 9.41 2.29
N PRO A 23 -17.14 9.88 3.45
CA PRO A 23 -17.60 11.26 3.59
C PRO A 23 -16.42 12.22 3.43
N MET A 24 -16.66 13.44 2.95
CA MET A 24 -15.60 14.46 2.85
C MET A 24 -14.92 14.76 4.19
N GLY A 25 -15.63 14.54 5.31
CA GLY A 25 -15.05 14.58 6.67
C GLY A 25 -14.35 15.88 7.05
N PHE A 26 -14.64 16.98 6.36
CA PHE A 26 -13.88 18.24 6.45
C PHE A 26 -12.35 18.04 6.32
N GLY A 27 -11.93 17.06 5.51
CA GLY A 27 -10.53 16.73 5.24
C GLY A 27 -10.14 15.27 5.51
N GLY A 28 -11.02 14.46 6.12
CA GLY A 28 -10.78 13.03 6.29
C GLY A 28 -11.42 12.43 7.53
N PRO A 29 -11.01 11.22 7.93
CA PRO A 29 -9.92 10.42 7.34
C PRO A 29 -10.32 9.71 6.04
N HIS A 30 -9.38 9.59 5.09
CA HIS A 30 -9.51 8.78 3.87
C HIS A 30 -8.29 7.87 3.69
N PHE A 31 -8.44 6.79 2.93
CA PHE A 31 -7.29 6.01 2.50
C PHE A 31 -6.66 6.58 1.24
N GLY A 32 -5.34 6.70 1.24
CA GLY A 32 -4.57 6.92 0.02
C GLY A 32 -4.16 5.59 -0.60
N TYR A 33 -4.11 5.52 -1.92
CA TYR A 33 -3.52 4.38 -2.63
C TYR A 33 -2.17 4.76 -3.24
N LEU A 34 -1.26 3.77 -3.30
CA LEU A 34 0.01 3.85 -4.01
C LEU A 34 0.20 2.53 -4.76
N ALA A 35 0.20 2.62 -6.09
CA ALA A 35 0.46 1.50 -6.98
C ALA A 35 1.77 1.74 -7.72
N THR A 36 2.52 0.67 -7.98
CA THR A 36 3.77 0.75 -8.74
C THR A 36 4.02 -0.50 -9.56
N LYS A 37 4.93 -0.42 -10.54
CA LYS A 37 5.45 -1.59 -11.24
C LYS A 37 6.22 -2.51 -10.28
N LYS A 38 6.20 -3.83 -10.56
CA LYS A 38 6.87 -4.85 -9.72
C LYS A 38 8.34 -4.55 -9.42
N ALA A 39 9.05 -3.89 -10.34
CA ALA A 39 10.46 -3.50 -10.18
C ALA A 39 10.71 -2.62 -8.93
N PHE A 40 9.71 -1.84 -8.51
CA PHE A 40 9.84 -0.89 -7.39
C PHE A 40 9.22 -1.41 -6.08
N VAL A 41 8.67 -2.63 -6.04
CA VAL A 41 7.92 -3.13 -4.88
C VAL A 41 8.76 -3.17 -3.59
N ARG A 42 10.10 -3.29 -3.70
CA ARG A 42 11.03 -3.26 -2.57
C ARG A 42 11.29 -1.85 -2.01
N GLN A 43 10.80 -0.82 -2.69
CA GLN A 43 11.00 0.59 -2.34
C GLN A 43 9.74 1.26 -1.81
N ILE A 44 8.56 0.63 -1.95
CA ILE A 44 7.30 1.24 -1.52
C ILE A 44 7.28 1.47 0.00
N PRO A 45 6.64 2.55 0.46
CA PRO A 45 6.41 2.79 1.88
C PRO A 45 5.25 1.93 2.41
N GLY A 46 5.18 1.76 3.73
CA GLY A 46 4.06 1.12 4.40
C GLY A 46 3.94 -0.39 4.20
N ARG A 47 2.80 -0.89 4.69
CA ARG A 47 2.46 -2.32 4.77
C ARG A 47 2.03 -2.85 3.41
N LEU A 48 2.41 -4.10 3.11
CA LEU A 48 1.99 -4.82 1.91
C LEU A 48 1.46 -6.20 2.29
N VAL A 49 0.26 -6.53 1.84
CA VAL A 49 -0.34 -7.86 2.05
C VAL A 49 0.05 -8.78 0.89
N SER A 50 0.37 -10.04 1.21
CA SER A 50 0.60 -11.09 0.22
C SER A 50 -0.17 -12.35 0.60
N GLU A 51 -0.62 -13.07 -0.42
CA GLU A 51 -1.09 -14.44 -0.31
C GLU A 51 0.09 -15.38 0.01
N THR A 52 -0.17 -16.40 0.83
CA THR A 52 0.75 -17.48 1.19
C THR A 52 -0.06 -18.74 1.52
N VAL A 53 0.62 -19.84 1.88
CA VAL A 53 0.01 -21.05 2.45
C VAL A 53 0.46 -21.25 3.90
N ASP A 54 -0.40 -21.88 4.71
CA ASP A 54 -0.07 -22.31 6.06
C ASP A 54 0.59 -23.70 6.08
N ALA A 55 0.89 -24.22 7.28
CA ALA A 55 1.53 -25.53 7.47
C ALA A 55 0.68 -26.71 6.96
N GLU A 56 -0.63 -26.54 6.79
CA GLU A 56 -1.57 -27.54 6.30
C GLU A 56 -1.87 -27.33 4.79
N GLY A 57 -1.15 -26.42 4.12
CA GLY A 57 -1.33 -26.10 2.71
C GLY A 57 -2.55 -25.23 2.41
N ARG A 58 -3.22 -24.67 3.42
CA ARG A 58 -4.39 -23.81 3.24
C ARG A 58 -3.95 -22.38 2.90
N ARG A 59 -4.71 -21.72 2.03
CA ARG A 59 -4.45 -20.32 1.65
C ARG A 59 -4.62 -19.38 2.84
N GLY A 60 -3.64 -18.50 3.05
CA GLY A 60 -3.66 -17.42 4.03
C GLY A 60 -3.06 -16.12 3.48
N PHE A 61 -3.12 -15.07 4.28
CA PHE A 61 -2.58 -13.75 3.93
C PHE A 61 -1.69 -13.22 5.05
N ILE A 62 -0.55 -12.64 4.68
CA ILE A 62 0.41 -12.08 5.63
C ILE A 62 0.86 -10.69 5.19
N LEU A 63 1.39 -9.92 6.14
CA LEU A 63 2.20 -8.74 5.80
C LEU A 63 3.58 -9.20 5.33
N THR A 64 3.96 -8.79 4.12
CA THR A 64 5.21 -9.19 3.47
C THR A 64 6.19 -8.03 3.31
N LEU A 65 7.46 -8.37 3.02
CA LEU A 65 8.55 -7.40 2.82
C LEU A 65 8.69 -6.40 3.97
N GLN A 66 8.39 -6.85 5.19
CA GLN A 66 8.36 -6.04 6.40
C GLN A 66 9.71 -5.40 6.74
N ALA A 67 10.83 -5.94 6.24
CA ALA A 67 12.15 -5.34 6.36
C ALA A 67 12.27 -3.94 5.71
N ARG A 68 11.25 -3.45 5.00
CA ARG A 68 11.16 -2.06 4.52
C ARG A 68 10.68 -1.08 5.60
N GLU A 69 9.97 -1.56 6.61
CA GLU A 69 9.23 -0.75 7.58
C GLU A 69 10.10 -0.28 8.75
N GLN A 70 9.65 0.79 9.41
CA GLN A 70 10.43 1.50 10.44
C GLN A 70 10.78 0.63 11.66
N TYR A 71 9.91 -0.30 12.05
CA TYR A 71 10.13 -1.11 13.24
C TYR A 71 11.29 -2.11 13.08
N ILE A 72 11.64 -2.49 11.84
CA ILE A 72 12.84 -3.29 11.54
C ILE A 72 14.01 -2.38 11.14
N ARG A 73 13.79 -1.49 10.17
CA ARG A 73 14.88 -0.80 9.46
C ARG A 73 15.23 0.58 10.03
N ARG A 74 14.42 1.09 10.97
CA ARG A 74 14.60 2.37 11.69
C ARG A 74 14.89 3.52 10.71
N ALA A 75 15.98 4.26 10.94
CA ALA A 75 16.39 5.38 10.10
C ALA A 75 16.65 5.03 8.63
N LYS A 76 16.87 3.75 8.29
CA LYS A 76 17.08 3.27 6.91
C LYS A 76 15.78 2.79 6.25
N ALA A 77 14.63 2.93 6.91
CA ALA A 77 13.33 2.55 6.37
C ALA A 77 12.94 3.41 5.18
N LYS A 78 12.02 2.92 4.35
CA LYS A 78 11.54 3.65 3.17
C LYS A 78 10.55 4.77 3.50
N SER A 79 10.02 4.78 4.72
CA SER A 79 9.17 5.81 5.29
C SER A 79 9.11 5.65 6.80
N ASN A 80 8.71 6.71 7.51
CA ASN A 80 8.40 6.70 8.93
C ASN A 80 6.95 6.27 9.25
N ILE A 81 6.12 6.00 8.23
CA ILE A 81 4.72 5.61 8.42
C ILE A 81 4.60 4.36 9.31
N THR A 82 3.67 4.40 10.26
CA THR A 82 3.38 3.28 11.18
C THR A 82 1.90 2.98 11.22
N THR A 83 1.10 3.91 11.78
CA THR A 83 -0.36 3.91 11.65
C THR A 83 -0.73 4.41 10.25
N ASN A 84 -1.63 3.71 9.58
CA ASN A 84 -2.18 4.08 8.28
C ASN A 84 -3.71 4.15 8.35
N ALA A 85 -4.33 4.50 7.22
CA ALA A 85 -5.78 4.63 7.07
C ALA A 85 -6.44 3.28 6.72
N GLN A 86 -6.20 2.26 7.55
CA GLN A 86 -6.69 0.89 7.30
C GLN A 86 -8.21 0.71 7.48
N LEU A 87 -8.84 1.52 8.33
CA LEU A 87 -10.24 1.36 8.75
C LEU A 87 -11.23 2.16 7.90
N THR A 88 -10.76 3.25 7.30
CA THR A 88 -11.49 4.07 6.31
C THR A 88 -11.40 3.41 4.95
#